data_AF-A0A2N5KGE6-F1
#
_entry.id   AF-A0A2N5KGE6-F1
#
_cell.length_a   1.000
_cell.length_b   1.000
_cell.length_c   1.000
_cell.angle_alpha   90.00
_cell.angle_beta   90.00
_cell.angle_gamma   90.00
#
_symmetry.space_group_name_H-M   'P 1'
#
loop_
_entity.id
_entity.type
_entity.pdbx_description
1 polymer ?
#
loop_
_entity_poly.entity_id
_entity_poly.type
_entity_poly.pdbx_seq_one_letter_code
_entity_poly.pdbx_strand_id
1 'polypeptide(L)'
;MKDDLGRERRMQKALQRLGSNNPRCVVCSEGDWRCLEFHHLSGRAYGEEGVVVCRNCHRKLSDSQKDHPPALTDAQPVLLEHVGHFLLGLADLLEMLIALMREYGRQLVEAAMHCPRPYGVLQTGGECPS
;
A
#
# COMPACT_ATOMS: atom_id res chain seq x y z
N MET A 1 -19.32 17.46 -22.97
CA MET A 1 -18.08 18.07 -23.52
C MET A 1 -17.38 19.03 -22.55
N LYS A 2 -18.00 20.12 -22.05
CA LYS A 2 -17.34 21.01 -21.05
C LYS A 2 -17.05 20.31 -19.72
N ASP A 3 -17.96 19.43 -19.28
CA ASP A 3 -17.83 18.69 -18.01
C ASP A 3 -16.71 17.64 -18.08
N ASP A 4 -16.51 17.02 -19.25
CA ASP A 4 -15.47 16.03 -19.51
C ASP A 4 -14.06 16.65 -19.40
N LEU A 5 -13.87 17.86 -19.92
CA LEU A 5 -12.60 18.61 -19.78
C LEU A 5 -12.29 18.96 -18.32
N GLY A 6 -13.32 19.29 -17.53
CA GLY A 6 -13.16 19.56 -16.10
C GLY A 6 -12.72 18.32 -15.33
N ARG A 7 -13.35 17.17 -15.61
CA ARG A 7 -12.98 15.87 -15.03
C ARG A 7 -11.54 15.48 -15.39
N GLU A 8 -11.18 15.60 -16.65
CA GLU A 8 -9.85 15.25 -17.15
C GLU A 8 -8.76 16.08 -16.46
N ARG A 9 -8.97 17.40 -16.33
CA ARG A 9 -8.02 18.28 -15.61
C ARG A 9 -7.83 17.89 -14.15
N ARG A 10 -8.91 17.46 -13.46
CA ARG A 10 -8.80 16.99 -12.07
C ARG A 10 -8.00 15.69 -11.99
N MET A 11 -8.24 14.76 -12.92
CA MET A 11 -7.51 13.51 -13.02
C MET A 11 -6.02 13.77 -13.25
N GLN A 12 -5.65 14.56 -14.26
CA GLN A 12 -4.25 14.84 -14.58
C GLN A 12 -3.49 15.49 -13.41
N LYS A 13 -4.12 16.45 -12.71
CA LYS A 13 -3.54 17.03 -11.48
C LYS A 13 -3.32 16.00 -10.38
N ALA A 14 -4.26 15.06 -10.20
CA ALA A 14 -4.13 14.01 -9.21
C ALA A 14 -2.99 13.04 -9.57
N LEU A 15 -2.89 12.62 -10.84
CA LEU A 15 -1.82 11.74 -11.34
C LEU A 15 -0.44 12.38 -11.19
N GLN A 16 -0.31 13.68 -11.50
CA GLN A 16 0.93 14.43 -11.27
C GLN A 16 1.33 14.46 -9.80
N ARG A 17 0.39 14.76 -8.89
CA ARG A 17 0.64 14.74 -7.44
C ARG A 17 1.07 13.36 -6.94
N LEU A 18 0.53 12.29 -7.54
CA LEU A 18 0.84 10.90 -7.16
C LEU A 18 2.11 10.37 -7.85
N GLY A 19 2.72 11.13 -8.76
CA GLY A 19 3.96 10.76 -9.45
C GLY A 19 3.84 9.59 -10.43
N SER A 20 2.61 9.19 -10.82
CA SER A 20 2.38 8.05 -11.71
C SER A 20 1.12 8.24 -12.55
N ASN A 21 1.14 7.72 -13.79
CA ASN A 21 -0.03 7.67 -14.68
C ASN A 21 -0.96 6.49 -14.37
N ASN A 22 -0.51 5.52 -13.57
CA ASN A 22 -1.29 4.37 -13.14
C ASN A 22 -1.04 4.11 -11.64
N PRO A 23 -1.33 5.09 -10.77
CA PRO A 23 -1.07 4.96 -9.36
C PRO A 23 -2.01 3.91 -8.76
N ARG A 24 -1.47 3.08 -7.87
CA ARG A 24 -2.24 2.08 -7.14
C ARG A 24 -1.85 2.13 -5.68
N CYS A 25 -2.80 1.85 -4.81
CA CYS A 25 -2.53 1.61 -3.42
C CYS A 25 -1.58 0.42 -3.29
N VAL A 26 -0.39 0.61 -2.72
CA VAL A 26 0.60 -0.46 -2.54
C VAL A 26 0.06 -1.60 -1.66
N VAL A 27 -0.92 -1.33 -0.79
CA VAL A 27 -1.48 -2.32 0.15
C VAL A 27 -2.66 -3.09 -0.43
N CYS A 28 -3.62 -2.44 -1.11
CA CYS A 28 -4.86 -3.11 -1.54
C CYS A 28 -5.13 -3.02 -3.04
N SER A 29 -4.21 -2.47 -3.83
CA SER A 29 -4.32 -2.31 -5.29
C SER A 29 -5.45 -1.43 -5.81
N GLU A 30 -6.22 -0.77 -4.93
CA GLU A 30 -7.16 0.31 -5.30
C GLU A 30 -6.50 1.29 -6.27
N GLY A 31 -7.19 1.63 -7.35
CA GLY A 31 -6.66 2.39 -8.48
C GLY A 31 -7.47 3.64 -8.82
N ASP A 32 -8.56 3.92 -8.11
CA ASP A 32 -9.33 5.14 -8.31
C ASP A 32 -8.55 6.37 -7.82
N TRP A 33 -8.00 7.14 -8.75
CA TRP A 33 -7.24 8.35 -8.48
C TRP A 33 -7.92 9.34 -7.53
N ARG A 34 -9.27 9.31 -7.43
CA ARG A 34 -10.05 10.18 -6.55
C ARG A 34 -9.86 9.88 -5.07
N CYS A 35 -9.46 8.65 -4.72
CA CYS A 35 -9.30 8.20 -3.34
C CYS A 35 -7.84 7.88 -2.96
N LEU A 36 -6.90 8.07 -3.89
CA LEU A 36 -5.47 7.87 -3.64
C LEU A 36 -4.81 9.10 -3.02
N GLU A 37 -3.93 8.83 -2.08
CA GLU A 37 -3.19 9.78 -1.26
C GLU A 37 -1.72 9.35 -1.21
N PHE A 38 -0.82 10.33 -1.07
CA PHE A 38 0.60 10.07 -0.87
C PHE A 38 0.87 10.08 0.63
N HIS A 39 1.31 8.95 1.17
CA HIS A 39 1.58 8.77 2.59
C HIS A 39 3.06 8.94 2.88
N HIS A 40 3.41 9.90 3.71
CA HIS A 40 4.77 10.13 4.22
C HIS A 40 5.12 9.08 5.27
N LEU A 41 6.14 8.25 5.01
CA LEU A 41 6.50 7.11 5.88
C LEU A 41 6.98 7.59 7.25
N SER A 42 7.87 8.57 7.29
CA SER A 42 8.36 9.16 8.53
C SER A 42 7.36 10.13 9.17
N GLY A 43 6.22 10.38 8.52
CA GLY A 43 5.34 11.50 8.84
C GLY A 43 5.85 12.81 8.23
N ARG A 44 4.91 13.73 7.94
CA ARG A 44 5.16 14.96 7.16
C ARG A 44 6.16 15.93 7.80
N ALA A 45 6.37 15.85 9.12
CA ALA A 45 7.35 16.69 9.82
C ALA A 45 8.80 16.18 9.65
N TYR A 46 8.98 14.93 9.27
CA TYR A 46 10.27 14.23 9.30
C TYR A 46 10.75 13.76 7.92
N GLY A 47 10.02 13.99 6.83
CA GLY A 47 10.49 13.53 5.52
C GLY A 47 9.44 13.62 4.44
N GLU A 48 9.91 13.61 3.19
CA GLU A 48 9.07 13.63 1.99
C GLU A 48 8.96 12.24 1.33
N GLU A 49 9.72 11.27 1.82
CA GLU A 49 9.67 9.88 1.37
C GLU A 49 8.32 9.26 1.72
N GLY A 50 7.74 8.56 0.75
CA GLY A 50 6.39 8.07 0.91
C GLY A 50 5.96 7.07 -0.16
N VAL A 51 4.73 6.60 0.02
CA VAL A 51 4.09 5.61 -0.86
C VAL A 51 2.68 6.05 -1.24
N VAL A 52 2.20 5.61 -2.39
CA VAL A 52 0.80 5.81 -2.78
C VAL A 52 -0.07 4.76 -2.10
N VAL A 53 -1.10 5.22 -1.39
CA VAL A 53 -2.10 4.39 -0.72
C VAL A 53 -3.50 4.97 -0.95
N CYS A 54 -4.54 4.14 -0.82
CA CYS A 54 -5.91 4.66 -0.78
C CYS A 54 -6.20 5.28 0.58
N ARG A 55 -7.19 6.17 0.66
CA ARG A 55 -7.60 6.86 1.89
C ARG A 55 -7.85 5.93 3.07
N ASN A 56 -8.35 4.71 2.83
CA ASN A 56 -8.60 3.73 3.89
C ASN A 56 -7.30 3.15 4.45
N CYS A 57 -6.34 2.78 3.59
CA CYS A 57 -5.03 2.32 4.02
C CYS A 57 -4.21 3.46 4.64
N HIS A 58 -4.28 4.66 4.05
CA HIS A 58 -3.67 5.87 4.61
C HIS A 58 -4.14 6.11 6.04
N ARG A 59 -5.44 6.00 6.32
CA ARG A 59 -5.97 6.18 7.67
C ARG A 59 -5.38 5.21 8.68
N LYS A 60 -5.16 3.94 8.30
CA LYS A 60 -4.55 2.93 9.19
C LYS A 60 -3.11 3.29 9.50
N LEU A 61 -2.32 3.62 8.47
CA LEU A 61 -0.92 4.02 8.63
C LEU A 61 -0.76 5.30 9.46
N SER A 62 -1.59 6.32 9.19
CA SER A 62 -1.62 7.55 10.00
C SER A 62 -2.05 7.32 11.45
N ASP A 63 -2.80 6.25 11.73
CA ASP A 63 -3.16 5.90 13.11
C ASP A 63 -1.97 5.25 13.81
N SER A 64 -1.30 4.28 13.17
CA SER A 64 -0.05 3.67 13.67
C SER A 64 1.05 4.70 13.95
N GLN A 65 1.19 5.73 13.11
CA GLN A 65 2.15 6.82 13.33
C GLN A 65 1.94 7.61 14.64
N LYS A 66 0.75 7.56 15.25
CA LYS A 66 0.52 8.23 16.54
C LYS A 66 1.17 7.49 17.71
N ASP A 67 1.49 6.21 17.53
CA ASP A 67 2.16 5.39 18.52
C ASP A 67 3.69 5.55 18.47
N HIS A 68 4.21 6.30 17.49
CA HIS A 68 5.64 6.59 17.38
C HIS A 68 6.09 7.52 18.53
N PRO A 69 7.38 7.48 18.93
CA PRO A 69 7.92 8.43 19.88
C PRO A 69 7.62 9.88 19.47
N PRO A 70 7.29 10.78 20.40
CA PRO A 70 7.07 12.18 20.07
C PRO A 70 8.36 12.83 19.60
N ALA A 71 8.22 13.98 18.93
CA ALA A 71 9.36 14.83 18.57
C ALA A 71 10.22 15.14 19.81
N LEU A 72 11.54 15.06 19.66
CA LEU A 72 12.48 15.37 20.73
C LEU A 72 12.51 16.87 21.04
N THR A 73 12.27 17.71 20.03
CA THR A 73 12.25 19.18 20.14
C THR A 73 11.25 19.78 19.16
N ASP A 74 10.85 21.04 19.38
CA ASP A 74 10.09 21.83 18.40
C ASP A 74 10.96 22.35 17.23
N ALA A 75 12.28 22.13 17.28
CA ALA A 75 13.21 22.51 16.23
C ALA A 75 13.24 21.44 15.11
N GLN A 76 13.99 21.72 14.05
CA GLN A 76 14.15 20.77 12.97
C GLN A 76 14.75 19.45 13.50
N PRO A 77 14.14 18.29 13.22
CA PRO A 77 14.61 17.02 13.77
C PRO A 77 16.05 16.73 13.33
N VAL A 78 16.83 16.10 14.21
CA VAL A 78 18.19 15.67 13.85
C VAL A 78 18.13 14.42 12.96
N LEU A 79 19.19 14.15 12.19
CA LEU A 79 19.22 13.02 11.24
C LEU A 79 18.81 11.68 11.86
N LEU A 80 19.22 11.40 13.10
CA LEU A 80 18.86 10.15 13.78
C LEU A 80 17.36 10.04 14.07
N GLU A 81 16.70 11.16 14.39
CA GLU A 81 15.27 11.23 14.62
C GLU A 81 14.51 11.01 13.31
N HIS A 82 14.94 11.66 12.22
CA HIS A 82 14.42 11.44 10.86
C HIS A 82 14.46 9.95 10.47
N VAL A 83 15.64 9.32 10.61
CA VAL A 83 15.84 7.91 10.26
C VAL A 83 15.01 6.99 11.16
N GLY A 84 14.92 7.30 12.46
CA GLY A 84 14.10 6.53 13.41
C GLY A 84 12.63 6.50 13.01
N HIS A 85 12.03 7.67 12.76
CA HIS A 85 10.64 7.77 12.33
C HIS A 85 10.39 7.11 10.96
N PHE A 86 11.33 7.26 10.02
CA PHE A 86 11.25 6.58 8.73
C PHE A 86 11.19 5.05 8.90
N LEU A 87 12.06 4.48 9.73
CA LEU A 87 12.10 3.03 9.97
C LEU A 87 10.84 2.52 10.66
N LEU A 88 10.29 3.27 11.62
CA LEU A 88 9.03 2.92 12.29
C LEU A 88 7.86 2.93 11.30
N GLY A 89 7.70 3.99 10.50
CA GLY A 89 6.61 4.03 9.53
C GLY A 89 6.77 3.05 8.37
N LEU A 90 8.02 2.73 7.98
CA LEU A 90 8.28 1.63 7.06
C LEU A 90 7.86 0.29 7.66
N ALA A 91 8.11 0.06 8.96
CA ALA A 91 7.65 -1.14 9.65
C ALA A 91 6.11 -1.24 9.64
N ASP A 92 5.39 -0.15 9.96
CA ASP A 92 3.91 -0.12 9.90
C ASP A 92 3.37 -0.50 8.52
N LEU A 93 3.98 0.02 7.45
CA LEU A 93 3.64 -0.34 6.09
C LEU A 93 3.90 -1.84 5.83
N LEU A 94 5.07 -2.33 6.22
CA LEU A 94 5.45 -3.73 6.04
C LEU A 94 4.52 -4.67 6.80
N GLU A 95 4.03 -4.30 7.98
CA GLU A 95 3.05 -5.09 8.73
C GLU A 95 1.74 -5.26 7.96
N MET A 96 1.23 -4.18 7.35
CA MET A 96 0.05 -4.27 6.48
C MET A 96 0.30 -5.20 5.28
N LEU A 97 1.47 -5.10 4.66
CA LEU A 97 1.83 -5.95 3.52
C LEU A 97 2.05 -7.41 3.94
N ILE A 98 2.62 -7.67 5.12
CA ILE A 98 2.76 -9.02 5.70
C ILE A 98 1.38 -9.63 5.92
N ALA A 99 0.43 -8.89 6.47
CA ALA A 99 -0.94 -9.37 6.66
C ALA A 99 -1.58 -9.74 5.31
N LEU A 100 -1.44 -8.88 4.30
CA LEU A 100 -1.91 -9.12 2.94
C LEU A 100 -1.27 -10.36 2.30
N MET A 101 0.05 -10.48 2.37
CA MET A 101 0.81 -11.60 1.82
C MET A 101 0.41 -12.93 2.48
N ARG A 102 0.23 -12.93 3.80
CA ARG A 102 -0.25 -14.11 4.53
C ARG A 102 -1.65 -14.52 4.09
N GLU A 103 -2.54 -13.55 3.86
CA GLU A 103 -3.90 -13.83 3.40
C GLU A 103 -3.92 -14.43 2.00
N TYR A 104 -3.29 -13.77 1.02
CA TYR A 104 -3.20 -14.32 -0.34
C TYR A 104 -2.46 -15.66 -0.37
N GLY A 105 -1.40 -15.81 0.42
CA GLY A 105 -0.67 -17.08 0.52
C GLY A 105 -1.58 -18.23 0.96
N ARG A 106 -2.45 -18.02 1.96
CA ARG A 106 -3.43 -19.04 2.38
C ARG A 106 -4.44 -19.35 1.28
N GLN A 107 -5.00 -18.33 0.64
CA GLN A 107 -5.97 -18.50 -0.44
C GLN A 107 -5.38 -19.27 -1.63
N LEU A 108 -4.12 -18.99 -1.98
CA LEU A 108 -3.45 -19.71 -3.07
C LEU A 108 -3.19 -21.18 -2.72
N VAL A 109 -2.79 -21.47 -1.48
CA VAL A 109 -2.61 -22.85 -1.01
C VAL A 109 -3.94 -23.61 -1.04
N GLU A 110 -5.03 -22.98 -0.59
CA GLU A 110 -6.39 -23.56 -0.65
C GLU A 110 -6.84 -23.79 -2.09
N ALA A 111 -6.65 -22.82 -2.98
CA ALA A 111 -6.98 -22.95 -4.39
C ALA A 111 -6.19 -24.09 -5.07
N ALA A 112 -4.91 -24.25 -4.73
CA ALA A 112 -4.07 -25.32 -5.27
C ALA A 112 -4.57 -26.73 -4.92
N MET A 113 -5.31 -26.90 -3.80
CA MET A 113 -5.94 -28.17 -3.44
C MET A 113 -7.06 -28.58 -4.42
N HIS A 114 -7.66 -27.59 -5.09
CA HIS A 114 -8.81 -27.77 -5.97
C HIS A 114 -8.50 -27.52 -7.45
N CYS A 115 -7.27 -27.10 -7.76
CA CYS A 115 -6.87 -26.72 -9.11
C CYS A 115 -6.43 -27.95 -9.93
N PRO A 116 -6.94 -28.14 -11.17
CA PRO A 116 -6.44 -29.20 -12.05
C PRO A 116 -5.00 -28.92 -12.51
N ARG A 117 -4.32 -29.95 -13.01
CA ARG A 117 -2.96 -29.81 -13.53
C ARG A 117 -2.88 -28.77 -14.66
N PRO A 118 -1.73 -28.06 -14.79
CA PRO A 118 -0.47 -28.24 -14.05
C PRO A 118 -0.34 -27.39 -12.77
N TYR A 119 -1.39 -26.69 -12.34
CA TYR A 119 -1.30 -25.65 -11.31
C TYR A 119 -1.84 -26.05 -9.92
N GLY A 120 -2.16 -27.33 -9.71
CA GLY A 120 -2.59 -27.90 -8.42
C GLY A 120 -2.13 -29.35 -8.19
N VAL A 121 -2.59 -29.97 -7.09
CA VAL A 121 -1.95 -31.18 -6.50
C VAL A 121 -1.84 -32.36 -7.48
N LEU A 122 -0.69 -33.04 -7.45
CA LEU A 122 -0.51 -34.40 -7.93
C LEU A 122 -1.43 -35.31 -7.11
N GLN A 123 -2.63 -35.64 -7.61
CA GLN A 123 -3.37 -36.74 -7.02
C GLN A 123 -2.46 -37.97 -7.02
N THR A 124 -2.12 -38.46 -5.84
CA THR A 124 -1.50 -39.78 -5.68
C THR A 124 -2.54 -40.81 -6.13
N GLY A 125 -2.57 -41.09 -7.44
CA GLY A 125 -3.30 -42.23 -8.01
C GLY A 125 -4.69 -41.98 -8.61
N GLY A 126 -5.13 -40.72 -8.85
CA GLY A 126 -6.40 -40.47 -9.54
C GLY A 126 -6.19 -39.94 -10.96
N GLU A 127 -6.67 -40.69 -11.96
CA GLU A 127 -6.68 -40.27 -13.36
C GLU A 127 -7.67 -39.11 -13.57
N CYS A 128 -7.27 -38.15 -14.40
CA CYS A 128 -8.12 -37.02 -14.78
C CYS A 128 -9.17 -37.51 -15.79
N PRO A 129 -10.48 -37.28 -15.57
CA PRO A 129 -11.49 -37.66 -16.57
C PRO A 129 -11.27 -36.85 -17.85
N SER A 130 -11.28 -37.56 -18.98
CA SER A 130 -11.08 -37.09 -20.35
C SER A 130 -12.10 -36.06 -20.80
#